data_AF-A0A527ZED3-F1
#
_entry.id   AF-A0A527ZED3-F1
#
_cell.length_a   1.000
_cell.length_b   1.000
_cell.length_c   1.000
_cell.angle_alpha   90.00
_cell.angle_beta   90.00
_cell.angle_gamma   90.00
#
_symmetry.space_group_name_H-M   'P 1'
#
loop_
_entity.id
_entity.type
_entity.pdbx_description
1 polymer ?
#
loop_
_entity_poly.entity_id
_entity_poly.type
_entity_poly.pdbx_seq_one_letter_code
_entity_poly.pdbx_strand_id
1 'polypeptide(L)'
;AYSINEDWGAQNALSNLLEVCCLCNDAEIVQTEEGLRLNGSPTDGCLVQAALDRGVDVASLRKRFARISVQRRSETYRFMVTQHAMEGGTLTAMKGSPKEVLARCRIE
;
A
#
# COMPACT_ATOMS: atom_id res chain seq x y z
N ALA A 1 0.90 -18.60 -1.27
CA ALA A 1 -0.22 -19.32 -1.93
C ALA A 1 -1.52 -18.70 -1.42
N TYR A 2 -2.44 -18.34 -2.34
CA TYR A 2 -3.70 -17.59 -2.16
C TYR A 2 -3.57 -16.15 -1.62
N SER A 3 -4.30 -15.11 -2.06
CA SER A 3 -5.09 -14.76 -3.26
C SER A 3 -5.46 -13.28 -3.12
N ILE A 4 -5.73 -12.58 -4.24
CA ILE A 4 -6.69 -11.46 -4.22
C ILE A 4 -8.05 -12.13 -4.35
N ASN A 5 -8.69 -12.52 -3.24
CA ASN A 5 -10.00 -13.16 -3.30
C ASN A 5 -11.09 -12.15 -2.97
N GLU A 6 -12.26 -12.38 -3.54
CA GLU A 6 -13.52 -11.63 -3.49
C GLU A 6 -14.15 -11.52 -2.08
N ASP A 7 -13.37 -11.73 -1.01
CA ASP A 7 -13.85 -11.87 0.36
C ASP A 7 -12.84 -11.24 1.36
N TRP A 8 -12.70 -9.91 1.30
CA TRP A 8 -11.84 -9.11 2.20
C TRP A 8 -12.19 -9.28 3.70
N GLY A 9 -13.36 -9.88 4.01
CA GLY A 9 -13.87 -10.06 5.36
C GLY A 9 -13.14 -11.09 6.22
N ALA A 10 -12.25 -11.92 5.66
CA ALA A 10 -11.64 -13.05 6.39
C ALA A 10 -10.09 -13.05 6.47
N GLN A 11 -9.37 -12.10 5.86
CA GLN A 11 -7.94 -11.91 6.14
C GLN A 11 -7.71 -11.14 7.45
N ASN A 12 -6.62 -11.50 8.16
CA ASN A 12 -6.13 -10.76 9.32
C ASN A 12 -5.96 -9.27 8.94
N ALA A 13 -6.66 -8.37 9.64
CA ALA A 13 -6.65 -6.93 9.39
C ALA A 13 -5.22 -6.34 9.26
N LEU A 14 -4.24 -6.95 9.94
CA LEU A 14 -2.83 -6.58 9.82
C LEU A 14 -2.25 -6.87 8.42
N SER A 15 -2.53 -8.01 7.81
CA SER A 15 -2.05 -8.35 6.47
C SER A 15 -2.58 -7.36 5.44
N ASN A 16 -3.88 -7.09 5.49
CA ASN A 16 -4.55 -6.12 4.63
C ASN A 16 -3.95 -4.71 4.79
N LEU A 17 -3.67 -4.30 6.03
CA LEU A 17 -3.02 -3.02 6.31
C LEU A 17 -1.61 -2.96 5.69
N LEU A 18 -0.79 -4.00 5.86
CA LEU A 18 0.57 -4.05 5.31
C LEU A 18 0.57 -4.03 3.77
N GLU A 19 -0.37 -4.72 3.12
CA GLU A 19 -0.52 -4.65 1.67
C GLU A 19 -0.88 -3.24 1.20
N VAL A 20 -1.83 -2.57 1.85
CA VAL A 20 -2.18 -1.16 1.57
C VAL A 20 -0.96 -0.23 1.76
N CYS A 21 -0.16 -0.48 2.81
CA CYS A 21 1.08 0.24 3.08
C CYS A 21 2.13 0.09 1.97
N CYS A 22 2.11 -1.01 1.22
CA CYS A 22 3.01 -1.25 0.07
C CYS A 22 2.46 -0.67 -1.25
N LEU A 23 1.14 -0.78 -1.45
CA LEU A 23 0.44 -0.34 -2.66
C LEU A 23 0.32 1.19 -2.74
N CYS A 24 -0.04 1.84 -1.64
CA CYS A 24 -0.15 3.30 -1.53
C CYS A 24 1.19 3.92 -1.09
N ASN A 25 2.30 3.61 -1.76
CA ASN A 25 3.62 4.02 -1.31
C ASN A 25 4.61 4.21 -2.46
N ASP A 26 5.35 5.32 -2.43
CA ASP A 26 6.34 5.70 -3.45
C ASP A 26 7.76 5.22 -3.11
N ALA A 27 7.99 4.61 -1.94
CA ALA A 27 9.30 4.08 -1.58
C ALA A 27 9.75 2.97 -2.54
N GLU A 28 10.96 3.11 -3.06
CA GLU A 28 11.62 2.18 -3.95
C GLU A 28 12.45 1.18 -3.14
N ILE A 29 12.47 -0.07 -3.60
CA ILE A 29 13.31 -1.12 -3.05
C ILE A 29 14.48 -1.28 -4.01
N VAL A 30 15.68 -0.98 -3.54
CA VAL A 30 16.91 -0.99 -4.33
C VAL A 30 17.85 -2.05 -3.76
N GLN A 31 18.34 -2.94 -4.62
CA GLN A 31 19.41 -3.86 -4.25
C GLN A 31 20.75 -3.13 -4.35
N THR A 32 21.52 -3.11 -3.26
CA THR A 32 22.89 -2.57 -3.20
C THR A 32 23.89 -3.67 -2.84
N GLU A 33 25.19 -3.34 -2.85
CA GLU A 33 26.27 -4.23 -2.39
C GLU A 33 26.15 -4.56 -0.89
N GLU A 34 25.54 -3.67 -0.10
CA GLU A 34 25.34 -3.80 1.34
C GLU A 34 24.02 -4.49 1.71
N GLY A 35 23.15 -4.77 0.72
CA GLY A 35 21.87 -5.43 0.91
C GLY A 35 20.68 -4.67 0.31
N LEU A 36 19.48 -4.93 0.82
CA LEU A 36 18.26 -4.23 0.41
C LEU A 36 18.20 -2.85 1.07
N ARG A 37 18.02 -1.81 0.26
CA ARG A 37 17.85 -0.43 0.71
C ARG A 37 16.49 0.11 0.27
N LEU A 38 15.82 0.82 1.20
CA LEU A 38 14.58 1.52 0.90
C LEU A 38 14.88 3.00 0.62
N ASN A 39 14.47 3.48 -0.56
CA ASN A 39 14.61 4.87 -0.96
C ASN A 39 13.24 5.56 -0.96
N GLY A 40 13.05 6.54 -0.07
CA GLY A 40 11.78 7.24 0.11
C GLY A 40 11.81 8.08 1.38
N SER A 41 10.67 8.64 1.77
CA SER A 41 10.57 9.31 3.07
C SER A 41 10.78 8.30 4.22
N PRO A 42 11.28 8.72 5.40
CA PRO A 42 11.47 7.82 6.53
C PRO A 42 10.21 7.02 6.89
N THR A 43 9.04 7.67 6.90
CA THR A 43 7.77 7.00 7.15
C THR A 43 7.44 5.95 6.10
N ASP A 44 7.62 6.29 4.82
CA ASP A 44 7.29 5.39 3.72
C ASP A 44 8.21 4.17 3.67
N GLY A 45 9.50 4.37 3.96
CA GLY A 45 10.46 3.29 4.14
C GLY A 45 10.06 2.36 5.29
N CYS A 46 9.76 2.89 6.47
CA CYS A 46 9.35 2.08 7.62
C CYS A 46 8.10 1.23 7.35
N LEU A 47 7.12 1.77 6.63
CA LEU A 47 5.91 1.02 6.26
C LEU A 47 6.22 -0.15 5.31
N VAL A 48 7.11 0.05 4.32
CA VAL A 48 7.55 -1.04 3.44
C VAL A 48 8.39 -2.05 4.20
N GLN A 49 9.28 -1.60 5.09
CA GLN A 49 10.10 -2.48 5.93
C GLN A 49 9.23 -3.37 6.81
N ALA A 50 8.20 -2.82 7.47
CA ALA A 50 7.29 -3.60 8.30
C ALA A 50 6.56 -4.71 7.53
N ALA A 51 6.25 -4.48 6.25
CA ALA A 51 5.68 -5.49 5.38
C ALA A 51 6.71 -6.58 5.01
N LEU A 52 7.94 -6.18 4.67
CA LEU A 52 9.04 -7.11 4.40
C LEU A 52 9.34 -8.00 5.60
N ASP A 53 9.36 -7.42 6.82
CA ASP A 53 9.59 -8.15 8.08
C ASP A 53 8.50 -9.20 8.35
N ARG A 54 7.31 -9.05 7.75
CA ARG A 54 6.22 -10.03 7.79
C ARG A 54 6.13 -10.93 6.57
N GLY A 55 7.14 -10.93 5.72
CA GLY A 55 7.24 -11.81 4.57
C GLY A 55 6.35 -11.41 3.40
N VAL A 56 5.90 -10.15 3.33
CA VAL A 56 5.20 -9.64 2.15
C VAL A 56 6.19 -9.52 1.00
N ASP A 57 5.92 -10.22 -0.10
CA ASP A 57 6.64 -10.00 -1.37
C ASP A 57 6.11 -8.73 -2.04
N VAL A 58 6.71 -7.59 -1.68
CA VAL A 58 6.30 -6.25 -2.14
C VAL A 58 6.41 -6.11 -3.66
N ALA A 59 7.42 -6.73 -4.28
CA ALA A 59 7.63 -6.66 -5.72
C ALA A 59 6.51 -7.39 -6.47
N SER A 60 6.21 -8.63 -6.06
CA SER A 60 5.10 -9.40 -6.64
C SER A 60 3.76 -8.74 -6.36
N LEU A 61 3.54 -8.17 -5.18
CA LEU A 61 2.32 -7.46 -4.82
C LEU A 61 2.09 -6.25 -5.75
N ARG A 62 3.09 -5.38 -5.92
CA ARG A 62 3.00 -4.20 -6.79
C ARG A 62 2.86 -4.55 -8.27
N LYS A 63 3.44 -5.67 -8.71
CA LYS A 63 3.25 -6.19 -10.07
C LYS A 63 1.83 -6.70 -10.29
N ARG A 64 1.30 -7.45 -9.31
CA ARG A 64 -0.06 -8.01 -9.34
C ARG A 64 -1.12 -6.91 -9.36
N PHE A 65 -0.93 -5.88 -8.54
CA PHE A 65 -1.80 -4.71 -8.46
C PHE A 65 -1.12 -3.51 -9.11
N ALA A 66 -1.01 -3.54 -10.44
CA ALA A 66 -0.36 -2.49 -11.19
C ALA A 66 -1.04 -1.14 -10.92
N ARG A 67 -0.27 -0.16 -10.44
CA ARG A 67 -0.78 1.18 -10.13
C ARG A 67 -1.14 1.91 -11.42
N ILE A 68 -2.41 2.29 -11.55
CA ILE A 68 -2.97 2.99 -12.72
C ILE A 68 -3.16 4.49 -12.48
N SER A 69 -3.29 4.94 -11.23
CA SER A 69 -3.36 6.36 -10.90
C SER A 69 -2.78 6.66 -9.52
N VAL A 70 -2.35 7.91 -9.32
CA VAL A 70 -1.84 8.41 -8.05
C VAL A 70 -2.26 9.86 -7.82
N GLN A 71 -2.91 10.11 -6.69
CA GLN A 71 -3.08 11.43 -6.11
C GLN A 71 -2.13 11.56 -4.93
N ARG A 72 -1.13 12.43 -5.05
CA ARG A 72 -0.17 12.68 -3.97
C ARG A 72 -0.75 13.64 -2.93
N ARG A 73 -0.19 13.55 -1.72
CA ARG A 73 -0.44 14.49 -0.63
C ARG A 73 -0.09 15.91 -1.09
N SER A 74 -0.94 16.87 -0.75
CA SER A 74 -0.69 18.30 -0.90
C SER A 74 -1.07 19.06 0.38
N GLU A 75 -0.93 20.38 0.39
CA GLU A 75 -1.42 21.22 1.48
C GLU A 75 -2.94 21.13 1.63
N THR A 76 -3.65 21.05 0.49
CA THR A 76 -5.11 20.87 0.45
C THR A 76 -5.54 19.45 0.79
N TYR A 77 -4.77 18.44 0.34
CA TYR A 77 -5.09 17.02 0.54
C TYR A 77 -4.05 16.36 1.43
N ARG A 78 -4.34 16.24 2.73
CA ARG A 78 -3.43 15.59 3.71
C ARG A 78 -3.46 14.07 3.66
N PHE A 79 -3.71 13.50 2.50
CA PHE A 79 -3.71 12.06 2.23
C PHE A 79 -3.21 11.79 0.81
N MET A 80 -2.74 10.57 0.59
CA MET A 80 -2.38 10.01 -0.70
C MET A 80 -3.40 8.95 -1.07
N VAL A 81 -3.74 8.87 -2.36
CA VAL A 81 -4.59 7.83 -2.93
C VAL A 81 -3.87 7.22 -4.12
N THR A 82 -3.91 5.90 -4.22
CA THR A 82 -3.49 5.17 -5.41
C THR A 82 -4.61 4.26 -5.86
N GLN A 83 -4.72 4.09 -7.17
CA GLN A 83 -5.62 3.11 -7.76
C GLN A 83 -4.81 2.04 -8.47
N HIS A 84 -5.27 0.81 -8.38
CA HIS A 84 -4.60 -0.37 -8.89
C HIS A 84 -5.57 -1.21 -9.72
N ALA A 85 -5.10 -1.70 -10.86
CA ALA A 85 -5.86 -2.64 -11.67
C ALA A 85 -6.05 -3.96 -10.90
N MET A 86 -7.27 -4.51 -10.97
CA MET A 86 -7.65 -5.81 -10.45
C MET A 86 -8.58 -6.51 -11.46
N GLU A 87 -8.65 -7.84 -11.41
CA GLU A 87 -9.65 -8.57 -12.16
C GLU A 87 -11.07 -8.10 -11.76
N GLY A 88 -11.88 -7.70 -12.74
CA GLY A 88 -13.25 -7.23 -12.49
C GLY A 88 -13.38 -5.82 -11.89
N GLY A 89 -12.29 -5.08 -11.66
CA GLY A 89 -12.43 -3.74 -11.10
C GLY A 89 -11.14 -2.98 -10.77
N THR A 90 -11.25 -2.06 -9.81
CA THR A 90 -10.15 -1.23 -9.35
C THR A 90 -10.05 -1.31 -7.83
N LEU A 91 -8.84 -1.52 -7.32
CA LEU A 91 -8.55 -1.38 -5.90
C LEU A 91 -8.07 0.04 -5.62
N THR A 92 -8.74 0.72 -4.68
CA THR A 92 -8.32 2.05 -4.20
C THR A 92 -7.66 1.92 -2.83
N ALA A 93 -6.41 2.36 -2.73
CA ALA A 93 -5.64 2.36 -1.49
C ALA A 93 -5.37 3.80 -1.04
N MET A 94 -5.53 4.09 0.25
CA MET A 94 -5.39 5.43 0.82
C MET A 94 -4.55 5.40 2.08
N LYS A 95 -3.66 6.38 2.24
CA LYS A 95 -2.93 6.65 3.49
C LYS A 95 -2.86 8.15 3.76
N GLY A 96 -2.82 8.57 5.01
CA GLY A 96 -2.71 10.00 5.33
C GLY A 96 -3.07 10.35 6.75
N SER A 97 -3.43 11.62 6.95
CA SER A 97 -3.97 12.10 8.23
C SER A 97 -5.14 11.23 8.66
N PRO A 98 -5.14 10.69 9.91
CA PRO A 98 -6.22 9.86 10.40
C PRO A 98 -7.59 10.52 10.27
N LYS A 99 -7.69 11.82 10.58
CA LYS A 99 -8.95 12.59 10.46
C LYS A 99 -9.49 12.62 9.02
N GLU A 100 -8.61 12.83 8.04
CA GLU A 100 -9.01 12.90 6.63
C GLU A 100 -9.40 11.54 6.07
N VAL A 101 -8.67 10.49 6.44
CA VAL A 101 -8.98 9.11 6.02
C VAL A 101 -10.30 8.66 6.63
N LEU A 102 -10.48 8.82 7.95
CA LEU A 102 -11.69 8.42 8.65
C LEU A 102 -12.95 9.14 8.15
N ALA A 103 -12.85 10.42 7.78
CA ALA A 103 -13.98 11.16 7.21
C ALA A 103 -14.51 10.55 5.89
N ARG A 104 -13.69 9.76 5.20
CA ARG A 104 -13.99 9.08 3.93
C ARG A 104 -14.35 7.60 4.12
N CYS A 105 -14.23 7.07 5.33
CA CYS A 105 -14.66 5.71 5.65
C CYS A 105 -16.16 5.68 5.95
N ARG A 106 -16.80 4.58 5.59
CA ARG A 106 -18.15 4.19 6.04
C ARG A 106 -18.06 2.74 6.48
N ILE A 107 -18.85 2.37 7.47
CA ILE A 107 -19.10 0.96 7.78
C ILE A 107 -20.36 0.63 7.00
N GLU A 108 -20.25 -0.31 6.08
CA GLU A 108 -21.39 -0.92 5.38
C GLU A 108 -21.70 -2.28 6.02
#